data_AF-X0UIT4-F1
#
_entry.id   AF-X0UIT4-F1
#
_cell.length_a   1.000
_cell.length_b   1.000
_cell.length_c   1.000
_cell.angle_alpha   90.00
_cell.angle_beta   90.00
_cell.angle_gamma   90.00
#
_symmetry.space_group_name_H-M   'P 1'
#
loop_
_entity.id
_entity.type
_entity.pdbx_description
1 polymer ?
#
loop_
_entity_poly.entity_id
_entity_poly.type
_entity_poly.pdbx_seq_one_letter_code
_entity_poly.pdbx_strand_id
1 'polypeptide(L)'
;MFVWLKFLICGASILYVGYRLSYYGDVISEKTNLSRGLIGFVFLSLATTLPEMVTSVSAITIVQSPDLAAGNIFGSIVMNIMFIALLDLIQGRGSLLHTIKTSHILYGGLGIIAMAIATFSIMLR
;
A
#
# COMPACT_ATOMS: atom_id res chain seq x y z
N MET A 1 -1.28 10.83 -28.52
CA MET A 1 -1.26 9.38 -28.81
C MET A 1 -0.10 8.66 -28.11
N PHE A 2 1.16 9.04 -28.37
CA PHE A 2 2.35 8.32 -27.85
C PHE A 2 2.51 8.30 -26.32
N VAL A 3 2.07 9.36 -25.64
CA VAL A 3 2.11 9.46 -24.16
C VAL A 3 1.15 8.49 -23.50
N TRP A 4 -0.08 8.37 -24.01
CA TRP A 4 -1.06 7.41 -23.54
C TRP A 4 -0.59 5.97 -23.69
N LEU A 5 0.09 5.65 -24.79
CA LEU A 5 0.69 4.34 -24.99
C LEU A 5 1.80 4.04 -23.97
N LYS A 6 2.70 5.00 -23.71
CA LYS A 6 3.73 4.87 -22.67
C LYS A 6 3.10 4.67 -21.29
N PHE A 7 2.05 5.43 -20.97
CA PHE A 7 1.31 5.30 -19.72
C PHE A 7 0.70 3.90 -19.55
N LEU A 8 0.05 3.37 -20.59
CA LEU A 8 -0.51 2.01 -20.59
C LEU A 8 0.56 0.94 -20.39
N ILE A 9 1.72 1.08 -21.06
CA ILE A 9 2.85 0.15 -20.89
C ILE A 9 3.38 0.19 -19.45
N CYS A 10 3.56 1.37 -18.87
CA CYS A 10 3.98 1.50 -17.48
C CYS A 10 2.96 0.87 -16.52
N GLY A 11 1.66 1.15 -16.70
CA GLY A 11 0.59 0.57 -15.90
C GLY A 11 0.56 -0.96 -15.99
N ALA A 12 0.61 -1.53 -17.19
CA ALA A 12 0.68 -2.97 -17.41
C ALA A 12 1.93 -3.61 -16.75
N SER A 13 3.07 -2.92 -16.84
CA SER A 13 4.31 -3.38 -16.21
C SER A 13 4.20 -3.42 -14.69
N ILE A 14 3.60 -2.38 -14.06
CA ILE A 14 3.38 -2.33 -12.61
C ILE A 14 2.48 -3.49 -12.17
N LEU A 15 1.40 -3.77 -12.90
CA LEU A 15 0.51 -4.89 -12.60
C LEU A 15 1.24 -6.23 -12.68
N TYR A 16 2.03 -6.45 -13.73
CA TYR A 16 2.80 -7.67 -13.92
C TYR A 16 3.86 -7.87 -12.82
N VAL A 17 4.62 -6.81 -12.50
CA VAL A 17 5.64 -6.84 -11.45
C VAL A 17 4.99 -7.09 -10.09
N GLY A 18 3.86 -6.44 -9.78
CA GLY A 18 3.12 -6.65 -8.55
C GLY A 18 2.69 -8.11 -8.37
N TYR A 19 2.16 -8.74 -9.42
CA TYR A 19 1.82 -10.16 -9.40
C TYR A 19 3.06 -11.06 -9.12
N ARG A 20 4.16 -10.82 -9.85
CA ARG A 20 5.40 -11.59 -9.67
C ARG A 20 6.00 -11.41 -8.28
N LEU A 21 5.89 -10.23 -7.71
CA LEU A 21 6.42 -9.92 -6.39
C LEU A 21 5.71 -10.72 -5.29
N SER A 22 4.38 -10.80 -5.33
CA SER A 22 3.60 -11.67 -4.44
C SER A 22 3.99 -13.14 -4.60
N TYR A 23 4.13 -13.62 -5.83
CA TYR A 23 4.55 -14.99 -6.11
C TYR A 23 5.94 -15.30 -5.53
N TYR A 24 6.91 -14.41 -5.71
CA TYR A 24 8.24 -14.60 -5.13
C TYR A 24 8.21 -14.54 -3.61
N GLY A 25 7.34 -13.72 -3.02
CA GLY A 25 7.11 -13.70 -1.57
C GLY A 25 6.70 -15.09 -1.05
N ASP A 26 5.77 -15.75 -1.72
CA ASP A 26 5.36 -17.12 -1.36
C ASP A 26 6.51 -18.13 -1.50
N VAL A 27 7.28 -18.06 -2.58
CA VAL A 27 8.46 -18.93 -2.80
C VAL A 27 9.52 -18.71 -1.71
N ILE A 28 9.74 -17.46 -1.30
CA ILE A 28 10.69 -17.15 -0.20
C ILE A 28 10.17 -17.73 1.11
N SER A 29 8.86 -17.63 1.39
CA SER A 29 8.24 -18.22 2.59
C SER A 29 8.55 -19.71 2.69
N GLU A 30 8.35 -20.44 1.59
CA GLU A 30 8.55 -21.88 1.53
C GLU A 30 10.02 -22.28 1.68
N LYS A 31 10.95 -21.50 1.12
CA LYS A 31 12.39 -21.81 1.18
C LYS A 31 13.05 -21.41 2.49
N THR A 32 12.53 -20.41 3.19
CA THR A 32 13.17 -19.82 4.38
C THR A 32 12.48 -20.19 5.69
N ASN A 33 11.37 -20.94 5.65
CA ASN A 33 10.47 -21.19 6.78
C ASN A 33 9.92 -19.91 7.46
N LEU A 34 10.06 -18.74 6.83
CA LEU A 34 9.42 -17.52 7.29
C LEU A 34 7.91 -17.61 7.05
N SER A 35 7.11 -17.07 7.97
CA SER A 35 5.66 -17.06 7.80
C SER A 35 5.25 -16.18 6.61
N ARG A 36 4.28 -16.64 5.82
CA ARG A 36 3.69 -15.84 4.73
C ARG A 36 3.18 -14.48 5.23
N GLY A 37 2.68 -14.43 6.47
CA GLY A 37 2.27 -13.20 7.13
C GLY A 37 3.42 -12.21 7.35
N LEU A 38 4.60 -12.67 7.78
CA LEU A 38 5.79 -11.80 7.89
C LEU A 38 6.27 -11.32 6.53
N ILE A 39 6.25 -12.18 5.51
CA ILE A 39 6.67 -11.79 4.16
C ILE A 39 5.71 -10.76 3.56
N GLY A 40 4.41 -10.98 3.68
CA GLY A 40 3.39 -10.01 3.28
C GLY A 40 3.54 -8.71 4.05
N PHE A 41 3.64 -8.76 5.38
CA PHE A 41 3.67 -7.56 6.21
C PHE A 41 4.95 -6.74 6.05
N VAL A 42 6.11 -7.38 6.03
CA VAL A 42 7.41 -6.68 6.00
C VAL A 42 7.86 -6.46 4.56
N PHE A 43 8.13 -7.54 3.82
CA PHE A 43 8.79 -7.44 2.52
C PHE A 43 7.86 -6.91 1.43
N LEU A 44 6.64 -7.43 1.34
CA LEU A 44 5.70 -6.99 0.31
C LEU A 44 5.25 -5.55 0.59
N SER A 45 4.85 -5.22 1.83
CA SER A 45 4.48 -3.85 2.18
C SER A 45 5.62 -2.86 1.96
N LEU A 46 6.87 -3.19 2.32
CA LEU A 46 8.02 -2.34 2.04
C LEU A 46 8.22 -2.13 0.53
N ALA A 47 8.15 -3.21 -0.25
CA ALA A 47 8.34 -3.14 -1.68
C ALA A 47 7.25 -2.31 -2.39
N THR A 48 6.01 -2.35 -1.92
CA THR A 48 4.90 -1.56 -2.48
C THR A 48 4.87 -0.12 -1.98
N THR A 49 5.41 0.17 -0.79
CA THR A 49 5.47 1.54 -0.24
C THR A 49 6.75 2.30 -0.61
N LEU A 50 7.80 1.61 -1.07
CA LEU A 50 9.03 2.24 -1.58
C LEU A 50 8.75 3.28 -2.69
N PRO A 51 7.94 3.00 -3.72
CA PRO A 51 7.54 4.00 -4.70
C PRO A 51 6.86 5.22 -4.07
N GLU A 52 5.94 4.99 -3.12
CA GLU A 52 5.23 6.08 -2.42
C GLU A 52 6.17 6.93 -1.57
N MET A 53 7.19 6.31 -0.96
CA MET A 53 8.22 7.00 -0.22
C MET A 53 9.02 7.91 -1.15
N VAL A 54 9.43 7.41 -2.31
CA VAL A 54 10.17 8.19 -3.32
C VAL A 54 9.33 9.36 -3.83
N THR A 55 8.05 9.14 -4.15
CA THR A 55 7.17 10.23 -4.62
C THR A 55 6.93 11.28 -3.54
N SER A 56 6.72 10.85 -2.29
CA SER A 56 6.52 11.78 -1.16
C SER A 56 7.78 12.61 -0.88
N VAL A 57 8.97 11.98 -0.89
CA VAL A 57 10.26 12.69 -0.72
C VAL A 57 10.50 13.65 -1.88
N SER A 58 10.24 13.23 -3.12
CA SER A 58 10.38 14.09 -4.30
C SER A 58 9.42 15.28 -4.26
N ALA A 59 8.19 15.08 -3.78
CA ALA A 59 7.20 16.16 -3.64
C ALA A 59 7.67 17.24 -2.67
N ILE A 60 8.33 16.85 -1.59
CA ILE A 60 8.87 17.79 -0.59
C ILE A 60 10.16 18.45 -1.10
N THR A 61 11.11 17.66 -1.61
CA THR A 61 12.48 18.13 -1.89
C THR A 61 12.62 18.83 -3.24
N ILE A 62 11.94 18.32 -4.28
CA ILE A 62 12.08 18.82 -5.65
C ILE A 62 10.92 19.74 -6.00
N VAL A 63 9.69 19.31 -5.72
CA VAL A 63 8.47 20.05 -6.10
C VAL A 63 8.13 21.14 -5.07
N GLN A 64 8.69 21.06 -3.86
CA GLN A 64 8.43 21.99 -2.75
C GLN A 64 6.93 22.14 -2.44
N SER A 65 6.18 21.05 -2.57
CA SER A 65 4.74 20.99 -2.29
C SER A 65 4.45 19.97 -1.18
N PRO A 66 4.37 20.42 0.09
CA PRO A 66 3.95 19.57 1.19
C PRO A 66 2.53 19.00 1.01
N ASP A 67 1.64 19.77 0.38
CA ASP A 67 0.25 19.34 0.13
C ASP A 67 0.20 18.14 -0.83
N LEU A 68 1.09 18.09 -1.83
CA LEU A 68 1.21 16.94 -2.72
C LEU A 68 1.69 15.69 -1.98
N ALA A 69 2.67 15.84 -1.08
CA ALA A 69 3.16 14.74 -0.26
C ALA A 69 2.08 14.21 0.69
N ALA A 70 1.35 15.12 1.35
CA ALA A 70 0.22 14.78 2.20
C ALA A 70 -0.88 14.06 1.39
N GLY A 71 -1.25 14.60 0.23
CA GLY A 71 -2.25 14.01 -0.66
C GLY A 71 -1.88 12.59 -1.11
N ASN A 72 -0.59 12.33 -1.39
CA ASN A 72 -0.11 10.99 -1.73
C ASN A 72 -0.28 10.00 -0.57
N ILE A 73 0.13 10.37 0.65
CA ILE A 73 0.05 9.49 1.83
C ILE A 73 -1.41 9.20 2.19
N PHE A 74 -2.24 10.23 2.37
CA PHE A 74 -3.64 10.06 2.73
C PHE A 74 -4.43 9.35 1.62
N GLY A 75 -4.18 9.72 0.37
CA GLY A 75 -4.80 9.12 -0.80
C GLY A 75 -4.50 7.63 -0.92
N SER A 76 -3.23 7.21 -0.72
CA SER A 76 -2.87 5.78 -0.80
C SER A 76 -3.60 4.95 0.26
N ILE A 77 -3.70 5.43 1.50
CA ILE A 77 -4.41 4.72 2.57
C ILE A 77 -5.89 4.52 2.21
N VAL A 78 -6.56 5.58 1.76
CA VAL A 78 -7.97 5.52 1.35
C VAL A 78 -8.16 4.56 0.17
N MET A 79 -7.30 4.64 -0.84
CA MET A 79 -7.37 3.78 -2.03
C MET A 79 -7.11 2.32 -1.69
N ASN A 80 -6.14 2.02 -0.82
CA ASN A 80 -5.86 0.64 -0.38
C ASN A 80 -7.06 0.01 0.36
N ILE A 81 -7.72 0.77 1.24
CA ILE A 81 -8.93 0.29 1.93
C ILE A 81 -10.08 0.11 0.93
N MET A 82 -10.27 1.05 -0.01
CA MET A 82 -11.28 0.91 -1.06
C MET A 82 -11.03 -0.31 -1.96
N PHE A 83 -9.78 -0.62 -2.29
CA PHE A 83 -9.47 -1.82 -3.07
C PHE A 83 -9.85 -3.10 -2.34
N ILE A 84 -9.60 -3.19 -1.03
CA ILE A 84 -10.04 -4.35 -0.23
C ILE A 84 -11.58 -4.44 -0.25
N ALA A 85 -12.28 -3.33 -0.04
CA ALA A 85 -13.75 -3.30 -0.08
C ALA A 85 -14.31 -3.69 -1.45
N LEU A 86 -13.66 -3.28 -2.55
CA LEU A 86 -14.04 -3.68 -3.90
C LEU A 86 -13.78 -5.18 -4.13
N LEU A 87 -12.67 -5.72 -3.62
CA LEU A 87 -12.38 -7.15 -3.68
C LEU A 87 -13.39 -7.97 -2.88
N ASP A 88 -13.82 -7.50 -1.70
CA ASP A 88 -14.90 -8.11 -0.92
C ASP A 88 -16.19 -8.22 -1.76
N LEU A 89 -16.55 -7.12 -2.46
CA LEU A 89 -17.74 -7.06 -3.31
C LEU A 89 -17.64 -8.01 -4.51
N ILE A 90 -16.49 -8.05 -5.19
CA ILE A 90 -16.27 -8.90 -6.37
C ILE A 90 -16.23 -10.38 -6.00
N GLN A 91 -15.57 -10.73 -4.89
CA GLN A 91 -15.44 -12.13 -4.47
C GLN A 91 -16.78 -12.71 -4.00
N GLY A 92 -17.65 -11.89 -3.39
CA GLY A 92 -18.98 -12.29 -2.95
C GLY A 92 -19.00 -13.32 -1.80
N ARG A 93 -17.88 -13.53 -1.11
CA ARG A 93 -17.71 -14.54 -0.04
C ARG A 93 -17.76 -13.96 1.38
N GLY A 94 -18.24 -12.72 1.53
CA GLY A 94 -18.20 -11.97 2.79
C GLY A 94 -16.94 -11.11 2.92
N SER A 95 -16.77 -10.43 4.06
CA SER A 95 -15.66 -9.49 4.20
C SER A 95 -14.32 -10.21 4.45
N LEU A 96 -13.32 -9.93 3.61
CA LEU A 96 -11.95 -10.39 3.80
C LEU A 96 -11.42 -9.97 5.17
N LEU A 97 -11.76 -8.75 5.62
CA LEU A 97 -11.34 -8.22 6.92
C LEU A 97 -11.87 -9.03 8.10
N HIS A 98 -13.05 -9.66 7.98
CA HIS A 98 -13.60 -10.55 9.01
C HIS A 98 -12.87 -11.91 9.06
N THR A 99 -12.19 -12.30 7.98
CA THR A 99 -11.47 -13.57 7.87
C THR A 99 -10.03 -13.45 8.41
N ILE A 100 -9.55 -12.23 8.66
CA ILE A 100 -8.20 -11.97 9.15
C ILE A 100 -8.11 -12.29 10.65
N LYS A 101 -6.99 -12.92 11.05
CA LYS A 101 -6.72 -13.23 12.46
C LYS A 101 -6.63 -11.97 13.31
N THR A 102 -7.08 -12.05 14.56
CA THR A 102 -7.04 -11.00 15.59
C THR A 102 -5.63 -10.41 15.81
N SER A 103 -4.58 -11.18 15.47
CA SER A 103 -3.19 -10.72 15.49
C SER A 103 -2.92 -9.48 14.64
N HIS A 104 -3.80 -9.15 13.68
CA HIS A 104 -3.64 -7.96 12.84
C HIS A 104 -4.26 -6.68 13.43
N ILE A 105 -5.04 -6.79 14.52
CA ILE A 105 -5.65 -5.63 15.20
C ILE A 105 -4.56 -4.68 15.70
N LEU A 106 -3.41 -5.20 16.16
CA LEU A 106 -2.29 -4.39 16.62
C LEU A 106 -1.78 -3.45 15.51
N TYR A 107 -1.58 -3.97 14.29
CA TYR A 107 -1.10 -3.19 13.16
C TYR A 107 -2.14 -2.17 12.69
N GLY A 108 -3.43 -2.56 12.66
CA GLY A 108 -4.52 -1.64 12.36
C GLY A 108 -4.61 -0.51 13.38
N GLY A 109 -4.51 -0.82 14.67
CA GLY A 109 -4.53 0.16 15.76
C GLY A 109 -3.35 1.14 15.69
N LEU A 110 -2.14 0.66 15.43
CA LEU A 110 -0.97 1.51 15.21
C LEU A 110 -1.18 2.46 14.01
N GLY A 111 -1.77 1.96 12.92
CA GLY A 111 -2.11 2.78 11.76
C GLY A 111 -3.10 3.90 12.09
N ILE A 112 -4.14 3.61 12.89
CA ILE A 112 -5.11 4.62 13.35
C ILE A 112 -4.43 5.70 14.19
N ILE A 113 -3.54 5.31 15.12
CA ILE A 113 -2.81 6.26 15.97
C ILE A 113 -1.92 7.18 15.11
N ALA A 114 -1.17 6.61 14.17
CA ALA A 114 -0.31 7.39 13.28
C ALA A 114 -1.12 8.40 12.45
N MET A 115 -2.28 8.00 11.93
CA MET A 115 -3.18 8.87 11.17
C MET A 115 -3.80 9.97 12.03
N ALA A 116 -4.14 9.66 13.28
CA ALA A 116 -4.66 10.65 14.23
C ALA A 116 -3.59 11.72 14.53
N ILE A 117 -2.34 11.31 14.78
CA ILE A 117 -1.22 12.23 15.00
C ILE A 117 -1.01 13.10 13.76
N ALA A 118 -0.94 12.51 12.56
CA ALA A 118 -0.73 13.26 11.33
C ALA A 118 -1.82 14.31 11.08
N THR A 119 -3.08 13.95 11.31
CA THR A 119 -4.22 14.87 11.16
C THR A 119 -4.18 15.98 12.21
N PHE A 120 -3.90 15.62 13.47
CA PHE A 120 -3.79 16.59 14.56
C PHE A 120 -2.65 17.60 14.33
N SER A 121 -1.51 17.15 13.80
CA SER A 121 -0.40 18.04 13.42
C SER A 121 -0.79 19.06 12.35
N ILE A 122 -1.69 18.72 11.42
CA ILE A 122 -2.21 19.67 10.43
C ILE A 122 -3.11 20.72 11.09
N MET A 123 -3.93 20.31 12.08
CA MET A 123 -4.84 21.21 12.81
C MET A 123 -4.12 22.17 13.75
N LEU A 124 -2.93 21.82 14.22
CA LEU A 124 -2.11 22.65 15.12
C LEU A 124 -1.34 23.78 14.40
N ARG A 125 -1.51 23.90 13.08
CA ARG A 125 -0.96 24.99 12.28
C ARG A 125 -1.87 26.22 12.32
#